data_AF-A0A7S0JEN1-F1
#
_entry.id   AF-A0A7S0JEN1-F1
#
_cell.length_a   1.000
_cell.length_b   1.000
_cell.length_c   1.000
_cell.angle_alpha   90.00
_cell.angle_beta   90.00
_cell.angle_gamma   90.00
#
_symmetry.space_group_name_H-M   'P 1'
#
loop_
_entity.id
_entity.type
_entity.pdbx_description
1 polymer ?
#
loop_
_entity_poly.entity_id
_entity_poly.type
_entity_poly.pdbx_seq_one_letter_code
_entity_poly.pdbx_strand_id
1 'polypeptide(L)'
;DSHYTCCFDFHQPPSLPPPPPRPPFAPGQAPAPPPPPPCIHDDSKCSSSGNDCYADRRSEAQTCDEGYNASPHPEDPLSEHRYTCYPPYCRCDASKCSSDGDDCWADLRWEAQTCRDGYLPIAIRDSHYTCCFDFHQPPSLPPPPPRPPFAPGQAPAPPP
;
A
#
# COMPACT_ATOMS: atom_id res chain seq x y z
N ASP A 1 8.04 -21.01 -56.53
CA ASP A 1 8.31 -21.37 -55.13
C ASP A 1 9.79 -21.24 -54.82
N SER A 2 10.21 -20.10 -54.28
CA SER A 2 11.60 -19.87 -53.89
C SER A 2 11.69 -19.85 -52.36
N HIS A 3 12.19 -20.94 -51.76
CA HIS A 3 12.52 -20.99 -50.35
C HIS A 3 13.82 -20.24 -50.07
N TYR A 4 13.75 -19.16 -49.30
CA TYR A 4 14.92 -18.55 -48.67
C TYR A 4 15.21 -19.28 -47.35
N THR A 5 16.36 -19.96 -47.26
CA THR A 5 16.89 -20.48 -45.99
C THR A 5 17.84 -19.45 -45.42
N CYS A 6 17.51 -18.89 -44.25
CA CYS A 6 18.43 -18.03 -43.50
C CYS A 6 19.50 -18.91 -42.84
N CYS A 7 20.74 -18.83 -43.31
CA CYS A 7 21.89 -19.39 -42.60
C CYS A 7 22.26 -18.45 -41.45
N PHE A 8 22.25 -18.93 -40.21
CA PHE A 8 22.84 -18.23 -39.07
C PHE A 8 24.36 -18.42 -39.09
N ASP A 9 25.10 -17.33 -39.24
CA ASP A 9 26.57 -17.31 -39.19
C ASP A 9 27.03 -17.51 -37.73
N PHE A 10 27.74 -18.62 -37.48
CA PHE A 10 28.13 -19.08 -36.14
C PHE A 10 29.49 -18.50 -35.68
N HIS A 11 30.08 -17.53 -36.39
CA HIS A 11 31.45 -17.07 -36.15
C HIS A 11 31.60 -15.85 -35.24
N GLN A 12 30.53 -15.29 -34.70
CA GLN A 12 30.62 -14.18 -33.74
C GLN A 12 30.24 -14.64 -32.33
N PRO A 13 31.19 -14.78 -31.38
CA PRO A 13 30.82 -14.99 -29.99
C PRO A 13 29.99 -13.78 -29.55
N PRO A 14 28.82 -13.98 -28.91
CA PRO A 14 28.03 -12.87 -28.43
C PRO A 14 28.87 -12.07 -27.45
N SER A 15 29.15 -10.81 -27.78
CA SER A 15 29.78 -9.87 -26.86
C SER A 15 28.89 -9.79 -25.63
N LEU A 16 29.42 -10.23 -24.48
CA LEU A 16 28.68 -10.15 -23.22
C LEU A 16 28.31 -8.68 -22.97
N PRO A 17 27.05 -8.39 -22.60
CA PRO A 17 26.68 -7.05 -22.21
C PRO A 17 27.55 -6.59 -21.03
N PRO A 18 27.89 -5.29 -20.95
CA PRO A 18 28.65 -4.77 -19.82
C PRO A 18 27.92 -5.07 -18.51
N PRO A 19 28.65 -5.35 -17.42
CA PRO A 19 28.02 -5.60 -16.14
C PRO A 19 27.22 -4.36 -15.70
N PRO A 20 26.06 -4.55 -15.06
CA PRO A 20 25.29 -3.43 -14.55
C PRO A 20 26.14 -2.62 -13.56
N PRO A 21 25.96 -1.29 -13.51
CA PRO A 21 26.63 -0.45 -12.53
C PRO A 21 26.33 -0.97 -11.12
N ARG A 22 27.36 -0.99 -10.27
CA ARG A 22 27.19 -1.39 -8.87
C ARG A 22 26.21 -0.41 -8.21
N PRO A 23 25.30 -0.90 -7.34
CA PRO A 23 24.45 -0.03 -6.55
C PRO A 23 25.30 0.99 -5.76
N PRO A 24 24.84 2.23 -5.59
CA PRO A 24 25.59 3.28 -4.89
C PRO A 24 25.75 3.00 -3.38
N PHE A 25 25.08 1.97 -2.85
CA PHE A 25 25.09 1.62 -1.44
C PHE A 25 25.50 0.15 -1.25
N ALA A 26 26.28 -0.13 -0.21
CA ALA A 26 26.48 -1.50 0.24
C ALA A 26 25.14 -2.08 0.76
N PRO A 27 24.96 -3.42 0.73
CA PRO A 27 23.78 -4.06 1.31
C PRO A 27 23.56 -3.59 2.75
N GLY A 28 22.38 -3.00 3.03
CA GLY A 28 22.02 -2.49 4.36
C GLY A 28 22.46 -1.05 4.67
N GLN A 29 23.13 -0.34 3.75
CA GLN A 29 23.49 1.08 3.92
C GLN A 29 22.63 2.05 3.12
N ALA A 30 21.65 1.55 2.36
CA ALA A 30 20.65 2.41 1.75
C ALA A 30 19.88 3.12 2.88
N PRO A 31 19.69 4.45 2.80
CA PRO A 31 18.76 5.15 3.67
C PRO A 31 17.41 4.42 3.65
N ALA A 32 16.76 4.31 4.81
CA ALA A 32 15.39 3.81 4.84
C ALA A 32 14.57 4.65 3.84
N PRO A 33 13.75 4.02 2.97
CA PRO A 33 12.87 4.77 2.10
C PRO A 33 12.02 5.71 2.97
N PRO A 34 11.68 6.91 2.45
CA PRO A 34 10.76 7.79 3.16
C PRO A 34 9.48 7.01 3.49
N PRO A 35 8.84 7.28 4.64
CA PRO A 35 7.57 6.64 4.94
C PRO A 35 6.61 6.85 3.76
N PRO A 36 5.89 5.80 3.34
CA PRO A 36 4.92 5.91 2.26
C PRO A 36 3.89 6.99 2.61
N PRO A 37 3.34 7.68 1.59
CA PRO A 37 2.24 8.60 1.82
C PRO A 37 1.06 7.85 2.47
N PRO A 38 0.33 8.49 3.41
CA PRO A 38 -0.85 7.87 4.01
C PRO A 38 -1.91 7.53 2.95
N CYS A 39 -2.72 6.51 3.21
CA CYS A 39 -3.87 6.15 2.39
C CYS A 39 -4.96 7.23 2.49
N ILE A 40 -4.76 8.31 1.75
CA ILE A 40 -5.72 9.40 1.58
C ILE A 40 -6.40 9.20 0.22
N HIS A 41 -7.72 9.20 0.25
CA HIS A 41 -8.54 9.16 -0.95
C HIS A 41 -8.52 10.49 -1.73
N ASP A 42 -8.87 10.43 -3.01
CA ASP A 42 -9.00 11.58 -3.88
C ASP A 42 -10.21 11.43 -4.81
N ASP A 43 -11.32 12.06 -4.45
CA ASP A 43 -12.56 12.04 -5.23
C ASP A 43 -12.41 12.72 -6.61
N SER A 44 -11.40 13.57 -6.81
CA SER A 44 -11.14 14.16 -8.14
C SER A 44 -10.67 13.15 -9.17
N LYS A 45 -10.26 11.95 -8.72
CA LYS A 45 -9.86 10.84 -9.58
C LYS A 45 -11.02 9.94 -9.98
N CYS A 46 -12.26 10.23 -9.56
CA CYS A 46 -13.41 9.45 -9.99
C CYS A 46 -13.68 9.67 -11.48
N SER A 47 -13.76 8.56 -12.21
CA SER A 47 -14.07 8.53 -13.64
C SER A 47 -15.29 7.67 -13.95
N SER A 48 -16.24 7.58 -13.02
CA SER A 48 -17.60 7.15 -13.31
C SER A 48 -18.30 8.14 -14.27
N SER A 49 -19.37 7.68 -14.90
CA SER A 49 -20.29 8.43 -15.76
C SER A 49 -20.99 9.52 -14.94
N GLY A 50 -20.37 10.69 -14.88
CA GLY A 50 -20.84 11.81 -14.07
C GLY A 50 -19.74 12.46 -13.23
N ASN A 51 -18.58 11.79 -13.10
CA ASN A 51 -17.43 12.24 -12.32
C ASN A 51 -17.82 12.63 -10.88
N ASP A 52 -18.76 11.90 -10.29
CA ASP A 52 -19.41 12.19 -9.01
C ASP A 52 -19.14 11.13 -7.94
N CYS A 53 -18.29 10.14 -8.24
CA CYS A 53 -17.98 9.02 -7.37
C CYS A 53 -19.21 8.20 -6.93
N TYR A 54 -20.26 8.23 -7.76
CA TYR A 54 -21.39 7.32 -7.68
C TYR A 54 -21.38 6.40 -8.89
N ALA A 55 -21.62 5.11 -8.65
CA ALA A 55 -21.80 4.15 -9.71
C ALA A 55 -22.79 3.07 -9.27
N ASP A 56 -23.85 2.84 -10.05
CA ASP A 56 -24.71 1.67 -9.85
C ASP A 56 -24.02 0.43 -10.44
N ARG A 57 -23.64 -0.54 -9.59
CA ARG A 57 -22.96 -1.79 -10.01
C ARG A 57 -23.62 -2.53 -11.18
N ARG A 58 -24.90 -2.30 -11.47
CA ARG A 58 -25.62 -2.93 -12.58
C ARG A 58 -25.46 -2.20 -13.90
N SER A 59 -25.30 -0.88 -13.89
CA SER A 59 -25.23 -0.04 -15.11
C SER A 59 -23.90 0.67 -15.29
N GLU A 60 -23.08 0.74 -14.25
CA GLU A 60 -21.92 1.60 -14.18
C GLU A 60 -20.82 1.01 -13.32
N ALA A 61 -19.59 1.04 -13.84
CA ALA A 61 -18.43 0.59 -13.09
C ALA A 61 -17.93 1.71 -12.17
N GLN A 62 -17.48 1.32 -10.98
CA GLN A 62 -16.67 2.20 -10.12
C GLN A 62 -15.28 2.31 -10.75
N THR A 63 -15.01 3.43 -11.43
CA THR A 63 -13.76 3.67 -12.15
C THR A 63 -13.00 4.86 -11.59
N CYS A 64 -11.68 4.71 -11.53
CA CYS A 64 -10.77 5.74 -11.06
C CYS A 64 -9.67 5.98 -12.10
N ASP A 65 -9.22 7.22 -12.19
CA ASP A 65 -8.17 7.66 -13.11
C ASP A 65 -6.77 7.42 -12.54
N GLU A 66 -5.76 7.51 -13.43
CA GLU A 66 -4.34 7.47 -13.06
C GLU A 66 -3.90 6.21 -12.29
N GLY A 67 -4.64 5.11 -12.46
CA GLY A 67 -4.37 3.84 -11.78
C GLY A 67 -4.75 3.82 -10.30
N TYR A 68 -5.53 4.79 -9.84
CA TYR A 68 -6.16 4.72 -8.54
C TYR A 68 -7.12 3.53 -8.47
N ASN A 69 -7.30 2.98 -7.27
CA ASN A 69 -8.22 1.89 -7.01
C ASN A 69 -9.53 2.45 -6.44
N ALA A 70 -10.64 2.10 -7.10
CA ALA A 70 -11.95 2.30 -6.51
C ALA A 70 -12.06 1.48 -5.21
N SER A 71 -12.48 2.14 -4.15
CA SER A 71 -12.76 1.53 -2.85
C SER A 71 -14.02 2.14 -2.25
N PRO A 72 -14.65 1.52 -1.23
CA PRO A 72 -15.85 2.08 -0.59
C PRO A 72 -15.62 3.52 -0.15
N HIS A 73 -16.61 4.38 -0.38
CA HIS A 73 -16.50 5.78 -0.01
C HIS A 73 -16.42 5.88 1.51
N PRO A 74 -15.49 6.65 2.08
CA PRO A 74 -15.30 6.65 3.50
C PRO A 74 -16.52 7.15 4.28
N GLU A 75 -17.19 8.22 3.83
CA GLU A 75 -18.41 8.68 4.53
C GLU A 75 -19.57 7.67 4.50
N ASP A 76 -19.57 6.73 3.55
CA ASP A 76 -20.58 5.70 3.41
C ASP A 76 -19.91 4.37 3.03
N PRO A 77 -19.16 3.76 3.97
CA PRO A 77 -18.26 2.65 3.67
C PRO A 77 -19.01 1.35 3.36
N LEU A 78 -20.31 1.31 3.64
CA LEU A 78 -21.22 0.21 3.30
C LEU A 78 -22.03 0.50 2.02
N SER A 79 -21.85 1.66 1.39
CA SER A 79 -22.53 1.99 0.14
C SER A 79 -22.13 1.01 -0.95
N GLU A 80 -23.13 0.47 -1.64
CA GLU A 80 -22.88 -0.27 -2.88
C GLU A 80 -22.68 0.66 -4.09
N HIS A 81 -22.96 1.95 -3.92
CA HIS A 81 -23.00 2.93 -5.03
C HIS A 81 -21.96 4.03 -4.88
N ARG A 82 -21.74 4.51 -3.67
CA ARG A 82 -20.74 5.53 -3.38
C ARG A 82 -19.38 4.89 -3.23
N TYR A 83 -18.40 5.37 -3.98
CA TYR A 83 -17.01 4.94 -3.87
C TYR A 83 -16.08 6.14 -3.79
N THR A 84 -14.80 5.91 -3.55
CA THR A 84 -13.75 6.91 -3.70
C THR A 84 -12.54 6.26 -4.33
N CYS A 85 -11.55 7.06 -4.70
CA CYS A 85 -10.33 6.60 -5.35
C CYS A 85 -9.15 6.70 -4.39
N TYR A 86 -8.54 5.56 -4.08
CA TYR A 86 -7.29 5.50 -3.32
C TYR A 86 -6.10 5.26 -4.24
N PRO A 87 -4.89 5.70 -3.85
CA PRO A 87 -3.68 5.35 -4.58
C PRO A 87 -3.52 3.84 -4.77
N PRO A 88 -2.84 3.37 -5.83
CA PRO A 88 -2.74 1.95 -6.17
C PRO A 88 -2.14 1.05 -5.07
N TYR A 89 -1.32 1.63 -4.19
CA TYR A 89 -0.69 0.95 -3.04
C TYR A 89 -1.59 0.85 -1.81
N CYS A 90 -2.79 1.43 -1.85
CA CYS A 90 -3.81 1.35 -0.82
C CYS A 90 -4.95 0.44 -1.29
N ARG A 91 -5.35 -0.50 -0.44
CA ARG A 91 -6.51 -1.37 -0.66
C ARG A 91 -7.44 -1.30 0.52
N CYS A 92 -8.60 -0.66 0.37
CA CYS A 92 -9.56 -0.51 1.44
C CYS A 92 -10.71 -1.52 1.31
N ASP A 93 -11.14 -2.05 2.45
CA ASP A 93 -12.17 -3.06 2.58
C ASP A 93 -12.89 -2.89 3.93
N ALA A 94 -14.10 -2.32 3.89
CA ALA A 94 -14.93 -2.11 5.08
C ALA A 94 -15.36 -3.42 5.75
N SER A 95 -15.35 -4.56 5.03
CA SER A 95 -15.61 -5.87 5.66
C SER A 95 -14.52 -6.27 6.65
N LYS A 96 -13.40 -5.55 6.69
CA LYS A 96 -12.31 -5.75 7.65
C LYS A 96 -12.48 -4.93 8.92
N CYS A 97 -13.57 -4.20 9.07
CA CYS A 97 -13.92 -3.63 10.37
C CYS A 97 -14.11 -4.75 11.40
N SER A 98 -13.72 -4.44 12.62
CA SER A 98 -13.78 -5.34 13.78
C SER A 98 -14.12 -4.57 15.06
N SER A 99 -14.76 -3.41 14.91
CA SER A 99 -15.41 -2.70 16.00
C SER A 99 -16.70 -3.44 16.42
N ASP A 100 -17.28 -3.05 17.55
CA ASP A 100 -18.44 -3.69 18.14
C ASP A 100 -19.66 -3.54 17.22
N GLY A 101 -19.97 -4.61 16.46
CA GLY A 101 -21.05 -4.62 15.48
C GLY A 101 -20.59 -4.69 14.03
N ASP A 102 -19.26 -4.73 13.77
CA ASP A 102 -18.66 -4.83 12.43
C ASP A 102 -19.16 -3.74 11.45
N ASP A 103 -19.58 -2.59 11.98
CA ASP A 103 -20.28 -1.52 11.24
C ASP A 103 -19.36 -0.36 10.84
N CYS A 104 -18.06 -0.49 11.14
CA CYS A 104 -17.06 0.56 10.93
C CYS A 104 -17.40 1.88 11.64
N TRP A 105 -18.18 1.77 12.71
CA TRP A 105 -18.49 2.82 13.65
C TRP A 105 -17.70 2.60 14.93
N ALA A 106 -17.19 3.68 15.53
CA ALA A 106 -16.53 3.61 16.82
C ALA A 106 -16.56 4.98 17.50
N ASP A 107 -17.21 5.08 18.66
CA ASP A 107 -17.05 6.24 19.53
C ASP A 107 -15.69 6.16 20.24
N LEU A 108 -14.74 7.05 19.92
CA LEU A 108 -13.41 7.11 20.53
C LEU A 108 -13.38 7.11 22.07
N ARG A 109 -14.52 7.34 22.74
CA ARG A 109 -14.69 7.26 24.19
C ARG A 109 -14.96 5.85 24.72
N TRP A 110 -15.58 4.98 23.93
CA TRP A 110 -16.12 3.69 24.38
C TRP A 110 -15.76 2.50 23.48
N GLU A 111 -15.40 2.76 22.23
CA GLU A 111 -15.18 1.78 21.18
C GLU A 111 -13.96 2.18 20.35
N ALA A 112 -13.04 1.23 20.16
CA ALA A 112 -11.83 1.48 19.39
C ALA A 112 -12.10 1.27 17.90
N GLN A 113 -11.50 2.13 17.06
CA GLN A 113 -11.42 1.87 15.62
C GLN A 113 -10.45 0.73 15.39
N THR A 114 -10.96 -0.47 15.08
CA THR A 114 -10.16 -1.68 14.94
C THR A 114 -10.43 -2.36 13.61
N CYS A 115 -9.35 -2.80 12.96
CA CYS A 115 -9.41 -3.55 11.71
C CYS A 115 -8.75 -4.92 11.87
N ARG A 116 -9.29 -5.93 11.19
CA ARG A 116 -8.74 -7.30 11.12
C ARG A 116 -7.77 -7.46 9.96
N ASP A 117 -7.07 -8.60 9.94
CA ASP A 117 -6.20 -9.03 8.84
C ASP A 117 -5.04 -8.07 8.51
N GLY A 118 -4.59 -7.29 9.50
CA GLY A 118 -3.48 -6.34 9.33
C GLY A 118 -3.87 -5.06 8.58
N TYR A 119 -5.16 -4.83 8.34
CA TYR A 119 -5.66 -3.55 7.85
C TYR A 119 -5.54 -2.50 8.96
N LEU A 120 -5.37 -1.24 8.56
CA LEU A 120 -5.28 -0.10 9.45
C LEU A 120 -6.59 0.69 9.41
N PRO A 121 -7.08 1.18 10.56
CA PRO A 121 -8.22 2.08 10.60
C PRO A 121 -7.81 3.43 10.02
N ILE A 122 -8.50 3.86 8.98
CA ILE A 122 -8.40 5.21 8.42
C ILE A 122 -9.63 5.97 8.89
N ALA A 123 -9.41 6.93 9.78
CA ALA A 123 -10.47 7.78 10.33
C ALA A 123 -11.04 8.69 9.24
N ILE A 124 -12.36 8.86 9.26
CA ILE A 124 -13.12 9.55 8.20
C ILE A 124 -13.85 10.75 8.78
N ARG A 125 -14.52 10.51 9.91
CA ARG A 125 -15.16 11.51 10.77
C ARG A 125 -15.17 10.97 12.20
N ASP A 126 -15.60 11.78 13.16
CA ASP A 126 -15.48 11.52 14.61
C ASP A 126 -15.69 10.06 15.04
N SER A 127 -16.65 9.36 14.43
CA SER A 127 -16.97 7.98 14.77
C SER A 127 -17.06 7.00 13.60
N HIS A 128 -16.66 7.37 12.38
CA HIS A 128 -16.61 6.43 11.25
C HIS A 128 -15.17 6.26 10.78
N TYR A 129 -14.85 5.02 10.40
CA TYR A 129 -13.56 4.68 9.81
C TYR A 129 -13.75 3.65 8.69
N THR A 130 -12.70 3.42 7.92
CA THR A 130 -12.64 2.34 6.94
C THR A 130 -11.34 1.60 7.17
N CYS A 131 -11.27 0.36 6.76
CA CYS A 131 -10.08 -0.44 6.93
C CYS A 131 -9.29 -0.46 5.63
N CYS A 132 -8.04 -0.01 5.67
CA CYS A 132 -7.15 -0.02 4.50
C CYS A 132 -5.88 -0.80 4.78
N PHE A 133 -5.49 -1.64 3.83
CA PHE A 133 -4.19 -2.28 3.81
C PHE A 133 -3.22 -1.40 3.02
N ASP A 134 -2.08 -1.08 3.65
CA ASP A 134 -0.96 -0.39 3.03
C ASP A 134 0.19 -1.39 2.83
N PHE A 135 0.52 -1.67 1.56
CA PHE A 135 1.61 -2.60 1.22
C PHE A 135 3.00 -2.09 1.63
N HIS A 136 3.14 -0.82 2.00
CA HIS A 136 4.41 -0.21 2.41
C HIS A 136 4.53 -0.04 3.93
N GLN A 137 3.44 -0.20 4.70
CA GLN A 137 3.48 -0.30 6.16
C GLN A 137 3.30 -1.77 6.57
N PRO A 138 4.38 -2.55 6.79
CA PRO A 138 4.22 -3.82 7.48
C PRO A 138 3.59 -3.55 8.85
N PRO A 139 2.72 -4.46 9.36
CA PRO A 139 2.14 -4.31 10.69
C PRO A 139 3.29 -4.06 11.67
N SER A 140 3.19 -2.99 12.45
CA SER A 140 4.22 -2.57 13.40
C SER A 140 4.67 -3.80 14.18
N LEU A 141 5.87 -4.31 13.88
CA LEU A 141 6.42 -5.41 14.65
C LEU A 141 6.46 -4.93 16.12
N PRO A 142 6.04 -5.77 17.08
CA PRO A 142 6.11 -5.40 18.48
C PRO A 142 7.53 -4.91 18.79
N PRO A 143 7.68 -3.88 19.66
CA PRO A 143 8.99 -3.33 19.97
C PRO A 143 9.91 -4.49 20.39
N PRO A 144 11.16 -4.53 19.89
CA PRO A 144 12.09 -5.57 20.29
C PRO A 144 12.22 -5.56 21.82
N PRO A 145 12.37 -6.73 22.46
CA PRO A 145 12.54 -6.79 23.91
C PRO A 145 13.71 -5.88 24.32
N PRO A 146 13.64 -5.24 25.50
CA PRO A 146 14.72 -4.37 25.97
C PRO A 146 16.04 -5.13 25.91
N ARG A 147 17.06 -4.50 25.30
CA ARG A 147 18.39 -5.09 25.26
C ARG A 147 18.83 -5.36 26.70
N PRO A 148 19.36 -6.55 27.01
CA PRO A 148 19.93 -6.79 28.31
C PRO A 148 21.02 -5.73 28.57
N PRO A 149 21.14 -5.20 29.80
CA PRO A 149 22.17 -4.22 30.11
C PRO A 149 23.54 -4.80 29.74
N PHE A 150 24.38 -3.97 29.13
CA PHE A 150 25.77 -4.31 28.85
C PHE A 150 26.41 -4.85 30.13
N ALA A 151 27.06 -6.01 30.04
CA ALA A 151 27.85 -6.52 31.15
C ALA A 151 28.89 -5.45 31.56
N PRO A 152 29.12 -5.21 32.86
CA PRO A 152 30.12 -4.25 33.30
C PRO A 152 31.49 -4.66 32.73
N GLY A 153 32.06 -3.85 31.82
CA GLY A 153 33.40 -4.09 31.27
C GLY A 153 33.58 -3.85 29.77
N GLN A 154 32.51 -3.68 28.98
CA GLN A 154 32.62 -3.32 27.57
C GLN A 154 32.42 -1.81 27.37
N ALA A 155 33.41 -1.02 27.79
CA ALA A 155 33.54 0.34 27.30
C ALA A 155 34.03 0.28 25.84
N PRO A 156 33.37 0.94 24.87
CA PRO A 156 33.90 1.07 23.53
C PRO A 156 35.20 1.87 23.57
N ALA A 157 36.23 1.36 22.89
CA ALA A 157 37.51 2.06 22.78
C ALA A 157 37.32 3.42 22.07
N PRO A 158 37.98 4.49 22.54
CA PRO A 158 37.91 5.78 21.85
C PRO A 158 38.55 5.67 20.46
N PRO A 159 38.03 6.40 19.47
CA PRO A 159 38.54 6.35 18.10
C PRO A 159 39.98 6.92 17.99
N PRO A 160 40.76 6.46 17.01
CA PRO A 160 42.12 6.93 16.74
C PRO A 160 42.16 8.37 16.20
#